data_AF-A0A3S3T3K8-F1
#
_entry.id   AF-A0A3S3T3K8-F1
#
_cell.length_a   1.000
_cell.length_b   1.000
_cell.length_c   1.000
_cell.angle_alpha   90.00
_cell.angle_beta   90.00
_cell.angle_gamma   90.00
#
_symmetry.space_group_name_H-M   'P 1'
#
loop_
_entity.id
_entity.type
_entity.pdbx_description
1 polymer ?
#
loop_
_entity_poly.entity_id
_entity_poly.type
_entity_poly.pdbx_seq_one_letter_code
_entity_poly.pdbx_strand_id
1 'polypeptide(L)'
;MDLLAQVGLRRRPLALTLTTPRLTLRPLGPEDAEALVAGVGNYDVSRWLAVVPYPYGRADAEAFLASSAAAPGRAWAICDDDGLQGVIAGHSELGYWLARPAWGKGYVTEAGDAVIDRWFADPRAPDLTSGHFEDNARSRRVLEKLGFAESGQGTREARALAQTVAARDMVLTRAAWRARRRYRLATPRLSLREMRPGDLGAVLRIGGDVRVARMLSSVAHPWDAEAAQVWIARSLYRGRPGFRLAILRRGRLIGSVGFGKAPGETVQTVGYFLDPAHWGRGYATEAVGALLADVLPRFGIDSVEASAFADNPASARVLTRVGFHEVARGLGRSGARLEPAEEVTYRLHLSDLKATR
;
A
#
# COMPACT_ATOMS: atom_id res chain seq x y z
N MET A 1 34.88 8.59 31.42
CA MET A 1 34.80 7.22 30.90
C MET A 1 33.35 6.92 30.61
N ASP A 2 32.88 7.41 29.47
CA ASP A 2 31.46 7.43 29.10
C ASP A 2 31.14 6.18 28.26
N LEU A 3 30.49 5.21 28.90
CA LEU A 3 30.22 3.86 28.38
C LEU A 3 29.04 3.85 27.39
N LEU A 4 28.83 4.95 26.65
CA LEU A 4 27.83 5.09 25.59
C LEU A 4 28.45 5.35 24.20
N ALA A 5 29.78 5.47 24.09
CA ALA A 5 30.46 5.68 22.82
C ALA A 5 30.67 4.39 21.97
N GLN A 6 30.20 3.22 22.42
CA GLN A 6 30.53 1.92 21.81
C GLN A 6 29.37 1.15 21.15
N VAL A 7 28.27 1.81 20.83
CA VAL A 7 27.29 1.24 19.87
C VAL A 7 27.16 2.20 18.70
N GLY A 8 28.02 2.00 17.70
CA GLY A 8 27.96 2.66 16.40
C GLY A 8 26.72 2.25 15.59
N LEU A 9 25.53 2.54 16.10
CA LEU A 9 24.31 2.61 15.30
C LEU A 9 24.41 3.87 14.44
N ARG A 10 25.21 3.81 13.37
CA ARG A 10 25.09 4.77 12.26
C ARG A 10 23.64 4.70 11.80
N ARG A 11 22.87 5.77 12.07
CA ARG A 11 21.51 5.93 11.52
C ARG A 11 21.64 5.78 10.01
N ARG A 12 21.10 4.70 9.45
CA ARG A 12 21.01 4.54 8.00
C ARG A 12 20.20 5.73 7.49
N PRO A 13 20.73 6.56 6.58
CA PRO A 13 19.96 7.66 6.01
C PRO A 13 18.71 7.05 5.39
N LEU A 14 17.54 7.52 5.85
CA LEU A 14 16.29 7.04 5.30
C LEU A 14 16.21 7.48 3.83
N ALA A 15 15.81 6.56 2.94
CA ALA A 15 15.77 6.83 1.51
C ALA A 15 14.97 8.09 1.19
N LEU A 16 15.51 8.91 0.29
CA LEU A 16 14.84 10.11 -0.23
C LEU A 16 13.77 9.75 -1.25
N THR A 17 13.87 8.56 -1.85
CA THR A 17 12.87 8.03 -2.78
C THR A 17 12.04 6.94 -2.11
N LEU A 18 10.73 6.96 -2.31
CA LEU A 18 9.80 5.91 -1.88
C LEU A 18 9.14 5.29 -3.10
N THR A 19 9.03 3.98 -3.13
CA THR A 19 8.36 3.26 -4.21
C THR A 19 7.10 2.61 -3.67
N THR A 20 5.99 2.80 -4.39
CA THR A 20 4.71 2.16 -4.12
C THR A 20 4.38 1.18 -5.27
N PRO A 21 3.21 0.52 -5.29
CA PRO A 21 2.84 -0.34 -6.43
C PRO A 21 2.80 0.39 -7.78
N ARG A 22 2.31 1.63 -7.83
CA ARG A 22 2.13 2.40 -9.08
C ARG A 22 2.94 3.68 -9.16
N LEU A 23 3.55 4.12 -8.06
CA LEU A 23 4.15 5.44 -7.97
C LEU A 23 5.60 5.37 -7.51
N THR A 24 6.39 6.30 -8.03
CA THR A 24 7.68 6.68 -7.48
C THR A 24 7.54 8.05 -6.83
N LEU A 25 7.83 8.14 -5.54
CA LEU A 25 7.92 9.40 -4.81
C LEU A 25 9.39 9.80 -4.73
N ARG A 26 9.80 10.81 -5.49
CA ARG A 26 11.20 11.25 -5.55
C ARG A 26 11.36 12.72 -5.16
N PRO A 27 12.57 13.17 -4.80
CA PRO A 27 12.85 14.60 -4.70
C PRO A 27 12.45 15.34 -5.98
N LEU A 28 11.96 16.57 -5.83
CA LEU A 28 11.69 17.43 -6.97
C LEU A 28 12.99 17.99 -7.53
N GLY A 29 13.03 18.17 -8.85
CA GLY A 29 14.16 18.75 -9.57
C GLY A 29 13.74 19.88 -10.52
N PRO A 30 14.70 20.64 -11.08
CA PRO A 30 14.43 21.70 -12.05
C PRO A 30 13.58 21.26 -13.25
N GLU A 31 13.69 19.98 -13.65
CA GLU A 31 12.92 19.36 -14.73
C GLU A 31 11.40 19.32 -14.45
N ASP A 32 10.98 19.40 -13.18
CA ASP A 32 9.57 19.37 -12.80
C ASP A 32 8.86 20.71 -13.03
N ALA A 33 9.59 21.80 -13.30
CA ALA A 33 9.04 23.17 -13.33
C ALA A 33 7.86 23.33 -14.30
N GLU A 34 7.96 22.79 -15.52
CA GLU A 34 6.88 22.90 -16.52
C GLU A 34 5.63 22.12 -16.10
N ALA A 35 5.82 20.92 -15.55
CA ALA A 35 4.72 20.10 -15.06
C ALA A 35 4.07 20.70 -13.79
N LEU A 36 4.84 21.36 -12.92
CA LEU A 36 4.31 22.13 -11.79
C LEU A 36 3.41 23.27 -12.30
N VAL A 37 3.90 24.09 -13.24
CA VAL A 37 3.14 25.21 -13.81
C VAL A 37 1.85 24.72 -14.47
N ALA A 38 1.94 23.70 -15.33
CA ALA A 38 0.78 23.15 -16.02
C ALA A 38 -0.23 22.50 -15.06
N GLY A 39 0.28 21.77 -14.06
CA GLY A 39 -0.53 21.01 -13.11
C GLY A 39 -1.25 21.91 -12.10
N VAL A 40 -0.49 22.67 -11.32
CA VAL A 40 -1.04 23.48 -10.21
C VAL A 40 -1.57 24.83 -10.70
N GLY A 41 -1.06 25.34 -11.83
CA GLY A 41 -1.61 26.53 -12.49
C GLY A 41 -3.00 26.34 -13.09
N ASN A 42 -3.51 25.11 -13.13
CA ASN A 42 -4.92 24.85 -13.41
C ASN A 42 -5.79 25.41 -12.26
N TYR A 43 -6.73 26.31 -12.57
CA TYR A 43 -7.61 26.92 -11.55
C TYR A 43 -8.42 25.89 -10.76
N ASP A 44 -8.87 24.80 -11.40
CA ASP A 44 -9.62 23.74 -10.72
C ASP A 44 -8.78 23.02 -9.66
N VAL A 45 -7.45 23.10 -9.75
CA VAL A 45 -6.50 22.57 -8.76
C VAL A 45 -6.18 23.65 -7.72
N SER A 46 -5.63 24.80 -8.14
CA SER A 46 -5.12 25.84 -7.23
C SER A 46 -6.19 26.43 -6.30
N ARG A 47 -7.46 26.51 -6.73
CA ARG A 47 -8.56 27.00 -5.89
C ARG A 47 -8.75 26.23 -4.58
N TRP A 48 -8.19 25.03 -4.47
CA TRP A 48 -8.27 24.18 -3.28
C TRP A 48 -7.02 24.23 -2.40
N LEU A 49 -6.05 25.10 -2.70
CA LEU A 49 -4.76 25.17 -2.04
C LEU A 49 -4.58 26.53 -1.36
N ALA A 50 -4.12 26.52 -0.12
CA ALA A 50 -4.03 27.74 0.68
C ALA A 50 -2.96 28.72 0.15
N VAL A 51 -1.78 28.20 -0.17
CA VAL A 51 -0.57 29.01 -0.44
C VAL A 51 -0.25 29.19 -1.93
N VAL A 52 -1.03 28.57 -2.82
CA VAL A 52 -0.76 28.60 -4.27
C VAL A 52 -1.51 29.78 -4.90
N PRO A 53 -0.81 30.74 -5.54
CA PRO A 53 -1.45 31.84 -6.26
C PRO A 53 -2.15 31.40 -7.54
N TYR A 54 -3.01 32.27 -8.06
CA TYR A 54 -3.55 32.15 -9.42
C TYR A 54 -3.48 33.52 -10.14
N PRO A 55 -2.90 33.59 -11.35
CA PRO A 55 -2.22 32.50 -12.08
C PRO A 55 -0.92 32.06 -11.37
N TYR A 56 -0.59 30.77 -11.45
CA TYR A 56 0.67 30.21 -10.97
C TYR A 56 1.67 30.14 -12.13
N GLY A 57 2.84 30.76 -11.97
CA GLY A 57 3.82 30.93 -13.03
C GLY A 57 5.15 30.21 -12.79
N ARG A 58 6.06 30.35 -13.77
CA ARG A 58 7.41 29.78 -13.72
C ARG A 58 8.20 30.27 -12.49
N ALA A 59 8.10 31.54 -12.13
CA ALA A 59 8.77 32.08 -10.96
C ALA A 59 8.30 31.42 -9.65
N ASP A 60 7.00 31.13 -9.53
CA ASP A 60 6.45 30.42 -8.37
C ASP A 60 6.95 28.98 -8.30
N ALA A 61 7.06 28.30 -9.45
CA ALA A 61 7.58 26.94 -9.56
C ALA A 61 9.07 26.89 -9.16
N GLU A 62 9.88 27.80 -9.68
CA GLU A 62 11.31 27.88 -9.37
C GLU A 62 11.55 28.17 -7.88
N ALA A 63 10.76 29.09 -7.28
CA ALA A 63 10.82 29.35 -5.85
C ALA A 63 10.43 28.12 -5.01
N PHE A 64 9.38 27.40 -5.40
CA PHE A 64 8.96 26.17 -4.73
C PHE A 64 10.01 25.05 -4.83
N LEU A 65 10.63 24.88 -6.00
CA LEU A 65 11.70 23.91 -6.23
C LEU A 65 12.95 24.23 -5.40
N ALA A 66 13.36 25.50 -5.35
CA ALA A 66 14.49 25.93 -4.53
C ALA A 66 14.26 25.65 -3.03
N SER A 67 13.05 25.95 -2.53
CA SER A 67 12.65 25.65 -1.15
C SER A 67 12.66 24.13 -0.87
N SER A 68 12.16 23.33 -1.81
CA SER A 68 12.14 21.87 -1.69
C SER A 68 13.54 21.26 -1.69
N ALA A 69 14.46 21.79 -2.52
CA ALA A 69 15.86 21.36 -2.57
C ALA A 69 16.63 21.68 -1.28
N ALA A 70 16.31 22.81 -0.62
CA ALA A 70 16.91 23.21 0.65
C ALA A 70 16.46 22.33 1.84
N ALA A 71 15.35 21.59 1.71
CA ALA A 71 14.82 20.74 2.76
C ALA A 71 14.43 19.34 2.23
N PRO A 72 15.42 18.54 1.80
CA PRO A 72 15.18 17.26 1.15
C PRO A 72 14.43 16.28 2.07
N GLY A 73 13.52 15.51 1.48
CA GLY A 73 12.70 14.55 2.22
C GLY A 73 11.55 15.18 3.02
N ARG A 74 11.19 16.44 2.75
CA ARG A 74 9.95 17.08 3.24
C ARG A 74 8.85 17.14 2.18
N ALA A 75 9.22 17.10 0.90
CA ALA A 75 8.30 17.06 -0.23
C ALA A 75 8.82 16.08 -1.28
N TRP A 76 7.88 15.47 -2.00
CA TRP A 76 8.13 14.52 -3.07
C TRP A 76 7.25 14.83 -4.28
N ALA A 77 7.86 14.77 -5.45
CA ALA A 77 7.14 14.56 -6.70
C ALA A 77 6.43 13.20 -6.64
N ILE A 78 5.13 13.19 -6.94
CA ILE A 78 4.37 11.96 -7.17
C ILE A 78 4.49 11.63 -8.65
N CYS A 79 5.23 10.58 -9.00
CA CYS A 79 5.41 10.16 -10.40
C CYS A 79 4.75 8.82 -10.67
N ASP A 80 4.04 8.70 -11.80
CA ASP A 80 3.72 7.41 -12.43
C ASP A 80 4.55 7.24 -13.72
N ASP A 81 4.17 6.30 -14.59
CA ASP A 81 4.88 6.01 -15.84
C ASP A 81 4.91 7.21 -16.82
N ASP A 82 3.95 8.13 -16.71
CA ASP A 82 3.83 9.32 -17.56
C ASP A 82 4.57 10.55 -16.98
N GLY A 83 5.25 10.40 -15.84
CA GLY A 83 6.00 11.46 -15.17
C GLY A 83 5.27 12.10 -13.99
N LEU A 84 5.49 13.40 -13.76
CA LEU A 84 4.97 14.12 -12.58
C LEU A 84 3.45 14.28 -12.63
N GLN A 85 2.78 13.75 -11.61
CA GLN A 85 1.32 13.83 -11.46
C GLN A 85 0.86 14.80 -10.36
N GLY A 86 1.80 15.26 -9.52
CA GLY A 86 1.53 16.18 -8.42
C GLY A 86 2.60 16.12 -7.36
N VAL A 87 2.32 16.71 -6.20
CA VAL A 87 3.28 16.82 -5.10
C VAL A 87 2.63 16.43 -3.79
N ILE A 88 3.39 15.76 -2.92
CA ILE A 88 3.03 15.51 -1.54
C ILE A 88 4.16 15.97 -0.61
N ALA A 89 3.79 16.66 0.47
CA ALA A 89 4.70 17.13 1.49
C ALA A 89 4.27 16.61 2.86
N GLY A 90 5.24 16.25 3.70
CA GLY A 90 5.02 15.79 5.07
C GLY A 90 6.16 16.26 5.96
N HIS A 91 5.96 17.40 6.64
CA HIS A 91 6.97 17.94 7.57
C HIS A 91 6.38 18.48 8.89
N SER A 92 5.35 19.30 8.85
CA SER A 92 4.59 19.77 10.02
C SER A 92 3.12 19.52 9.82
N GLU A 93 2.70 19.56 8.56
CA GLU A 93 1.39 19.17 8.07
C GLU A 93 1.60 18.26 6.84
N LEU A 94 0.67 17.33 6.62
CA LEU A 94 0.55 16.62 5.36
C LEU A 94 -0.21 17.51 4.36
N GLY A 95 0.48 17.92 3.29
CA GLY A 95 -0.11 18.69 2.19
C GLY A 95 0.09 17.97 0.86
N TYR A 96 -0.86 18.13 -0.07
CA TYR A 96 -0.75 17.52 -1.39
C TYR A 96 -1.58 18.25 -2.44
N TRP A 97 -1.22 18.03 -3.69
CA TRP A 97 -2.08 18.30 -4.83
C TRP A 97 -1.78 17.31 -5.95
N LEU A 98 -2.75 17.13 -6.85
CA LEU A 98 -2.59 16.36 -8.09
C LEU A 98 -3.04 17.19 -9.27
N ALA A 99 -2.35 17.06 -10.39
CA ALA A 99 -2.81 17.56 -11.67
C ALA A 99 -4.19 16.95 -11.99
N ARG A 100 -5.04 17.73 -12.66
CA ARG A 100 -6.44 17.34 -12.95
C ARG A 100 -6.58 15.95 -13.59
N PRO A 101 -5.74 15.52 -14.57
CA PRO A 101 -5.83 14.17 -15.15
C PRO A 101 -5.54 13.02 -14.18
N ALA A 102 -4.83 13.27 -13.07
CA ALA A 102 -4.48 12.26 -12.09
C ALA A 102 -5.57 12.05 -11.01
N TRP A 103 -6.64 12.84 -11.03
CA TRP A 103 -7.72 12.74 -10.07
C TRP A 103 -8.51 11.43 -10.20
N GLY A 104 -9.05 10.94 -9.09
CA GLY A 104 -9.83 9.69 -9.06
C GLY A 104 -9.01 8.40 -9.15
N LYS A 105 -7.71 8.45 -9.49
CA LYS A 105 -6.82 7.28 -9.59
C LYS A 105 -6.35 6.71 -8.23
N GLY A 106 -6.65 7.42 -7.13
CA GLY A 106 -6.24 7.03 -5.77
C GLY A 106 -4.78 7.33 -5.43
N TYR A 107 -4.09 8.13 -6.25
CA TYR A 107 -2.65 8.37 -6.10
C TYR A 107 -2.27 9.04 -4.77
N VAL A 108 -3.01 10.06 -4.31
CA VAL A 108 -2.71 10.66 -2.99
C VAL A 108 -2.86 9.66 -1.86
N THR A 109 -3.90 8.83 -1.86
CA THR A 109 -4.07 7.80 -0.82
C THR A 109 -2.95 6.76 -0.86
N GLU A 110 -2.38 6.46 -2.03
CA GLU A 110 -1.22 5.58 -2.16
C GLU A 110 0.07 6.25 -1.68
N ALA A 111 0.35 7.46 -2.17
CA ALA A 111 1.54 8.24 -1.83
C ALA A 111 1.56 8.64 -0.34
N GLY A 112 0.45 9.15 0.16
CA GLY A 112 0.29 9.59 1.55
C GLY A 112 0.52 8.47 2.54
N ASP A 113 0.09 7.24 2.23
CA ASP A 113 0.32 6.09 3.09
C ASP A 113 1.83 5.77 3.25
N ALA A 114 2.61 5.91 2.17
CA ALA A 114 4.07 5.76 2.21
C ALA A 114 4.75 6.91 2.96
N VAL A 115 4.31 8.15 2.76
CA VAL A 115 4.84 9.33 3.47
C VAL A 115 4.51 9.28 4.97
N ILE A 116 3.32 8.82 5.34
CA ILE A 116 2.91 8.63 6.74
C ILE A 116 3.72 7.51 7.40
N ASP A 117 3.94 6.39 6.71
CA ASP A 117 4.83 5.32 7.21
C ASP A 117 6.24 5.85 7.45
N ARG A 118 6.76 6.67 6.54
CA ARG A 118 8.05 7.36 6.66
C ARG A 118 8.09 8.32 7.85
N TRP A 119 7.02 9.09 8.06
CA TRP A 119 6.87 10.03 9.18
C TRP A 119 6.95 9.29 10.53
N PHE A 120 6.10 8.27 10.71
CA PHE A 120 6.03 7.53 11.97
C PHE A 120 7.15 6.50 12.18
N ALA A 121 7.98 6.26 11.15
CA ALA A 121 9.20 5.47 11.27
C ALA A 121 10.18 6.08 12.29
N ASP A 122 10.16 7.40 12.50
CA ASP A 122 10.76 8.00 13.69
C ASP A 122 9.81 7.78 14.89
N PRO A 123 10.23 7.03 15.93
CA PRO A 123 9.41 6.81 17.12
C PRO A 123 9.05 8.10 17.89
N ARG A 124 9.77 9.21 17.64
CA ARG A 124 9.59 10.51 18.28
C ARG A 124 8.76 11.48 17.45
N ALA A 125 8.41 11.14 16.21
CA ALA A 125 7.58 11.99 15.39
C ALA A 125 6.24 12.27 16.12
N PRO A 126 5.79 13.53 16.17
CA PRO A 126 4.52 13.88 16.78
C PRO A 126 3.35 13.37 15.92
N ASP A 127 2.14 13.55 16.41
CA ASP A 127 0.94 13.34 15.61
C ASP A 127 0.99 14.25 14.38
N LEU A 128 0.53 13.73 13.25
CA LEU A 128 0.61 14.41 11.97
C LEU A 128 -0.69 15.17 11.72
N THR A 129 -0.61 16.46 11.41
CA THR A 129 -1.78 17.28 11.07
C THR A 129 -1.98 17.36 9.57
N SER A 130 -3.19 17.70 9.16
CA SER A 130 -3.57 18.07 7.79
C SER A 130 -4.84 18.91 7.83
N GLY A 131 -5.26 19.45 6.71
CA GLY A 131 -6.51 20.18 6.61
C GLY A 131 -7.10 20.16 5.21
N HIS A 132 -8.38 20.48 5.12
CA HIS A 132 -9.05 20.72 3.85
C HIS A 132 -10.03 21.87 3.97
N PHE A 133 -10.25 22.59 2.87
CA PHE A 133 -11.36 23.56 2.80
C PHE A 133 -12.68 22.83 2.95
N GLU A 134 -13.66 23.47 3.62
CA GLU A 134 -14.96 22.89 3.98
C GLU A 134 -15.62 22.14 2.80
N ASP A 135 -15.66 22.80 1.64
CA ASP A 135 -16.31 22.28 0.43
C ASP A 135 -15.48 21.24 -0.35
N ASN A 136 -14.23 20.97 0.06
CA ASN A 136 -13.35 20.03 -0.61
C ASN A 136 -13.61 18.58 -0.16
N ALA A 137 -14.77 18.05 -0.53
CA ALA A 137 -15.16 16.67 -0.23
C ALA A 137 -14.21 15.61 -0.82
N ARG A 138 -13.36 15.97 -1.79
CA ARG A 138 -12.34 15.05 -2.34
C ARG A 138 -11.16 14.92 -1.37
N SER A 139 -10.65 16.03 -0.86
CA SER A 139 -9.56 16.03 0.13
C SER A 139 -10.02 15.40 1.45
N ARG A 140 -11.23 15.73 1.93
CA ARG A 140 -11.84 15.07 3.10
C ARG A 140 -11.78 13.54 3.00
N ARG A 141 -12.29 12.99 1.90
CA ARG A 141 -12.28 11.53 1.65
C ARG A 141 -10.88 10.92 1.58
N VAL A 142 -9.88 11.68 1.12
CA VAL A 142 -8.48 11.21 1.11
C VAL A 142 -7.94 11.13 2.53
N LEU A 143 -8.13 12.18 3.35
CA LEU A 143 -7.68 12.23 4.74
C LEU A 143 -8.34 11.16 5.60
N GLU A 144 -9.66 10.98 5.48
CA GLU A 144 -10.40 9.88 6.13
C GLU A 144 -9.83 8.50 5.75
N LYS A 145 -9.58 8.28 4.45
CA LYS A 145 -8.95 7.04 3.97
C LYS A 145 -7.55 6.83 4.50
N LEU A 146 -6.79 7.89 4.75
CA LEU A 146 -5.46 7.84 5.38
C LEU A 146 -5.53 7.69 6.91
N GLY A 147 -6.71 7.85 7.50
CA GLY A 147 -6.97 7.63 8.92
C GLY A 147 -6.90 8.88 9.78
N PHE A 148 -6.85 10.05 9.16
CA PHE A 148 -7.02 11.31 9.86
C PHE A 148 -8.46 11.41 10.37
N ALA A 149 -8.61 11.97 11.57
CA ALA A 149 -9.89 12.33 12.16
C ALA A 149 -9.97 13.86 12.29
N GLU A 150 -11.19 14.41 12.24
CA GLU A 150 -11.39 15.84 12.48
C GLU A 150 -10.93 16.20 13.90
N SER A 151 -10.11 17.24 14.00
CA SER A 151 -9.59 17.76 15.26
C SER A 151 -10.08 19.18 15.56
N GLY A 152 -10.63 19.87 14.56
CA GLY A 152 -11.13 21.22 14.73
C GLY A 152 -11.61 21.85 13.43
N GLN A 153 -11.99 23.12 13.55
CA GLN A 153 -12.38 23.96 12.44
C GLN A 153 -11.63 25.29 12.56
N GLY A 154 -11.30 25.88 11.42
CA GLY A 154 -10.62 27.15 11.36
C GLY A 154 -10.81 27.80 10.01
N THR A 155 -9.94 28.76 9.72
CA THR A 155 -9.88 29.39 8.41
C THR A 155 -8.48 29.27 7.83
N ARG A 156 -8.41 29.34 6.50
CA ARG A 156 -7.16 29.37 5.75
C ARG A 156 -7.27 30.41 4.66
N GLU A 157 -6.21 31.16 4.43
CA GLU A 157 -6.10 31.96 3.21
C GLU A 157 -6.12 31.02 2.01
N ALA A 158 -6.89 31.36 0.98
CA ALA A 158 -6.88 30.69 -0.31
C ALA A 158 -6.41 31.72 -1.35
N ARG A 159 -5.11 31.76 -1.62
CA ARG A 159 -4.50 32.80 -2.49
C ARG A 159 -5.12 32.83 -3.88
N ALA A 160 -5.41 31.67 -4.47
CA ALA A 160 -6.09 31.60 -5.77
C ALA A 160 -7.51 32.19 -5.76
N LEU A 161 -8.18 32.24 -4.60
CA LEU A 161 -9.51 32.83 -4.42
C LEU A 161 -9.46 34.27 -3.89
N ALA A 162 -8.27 34.77 -3.53
CA ALA A 162 -8.06 36.06 -2.87
C ALA A 162 -8.96 36.28 -1.63
N GLN A 163 -9.24 35.22 -0.87
CA GLN A 163 -10.10 35.29 0.32
C GLN A 163 -9.67 34.29 1.39
N THR A 164 -10.17 34.49 2.60
CA THR A 164 -10.07 33.53 3.71
C THR A 164 -11.28 32.61 3.67
N VAL A 165 -11.05 31.29 3.62
CA VAL A 165 -12.10 30.27 3.53
C VAL A 165 -12.15 29.41 4.78
N ALA A 166 -13.33 28.87 5.09
CA ALA A 166 -13.49 27.88 6.14
C ALA A 166 -12.73 26.59 5.80
N ALA A 167 -12.08 26.02 6.80
CA ALA A 167 -11.31 24.79 6.70
C ALA A 167 -11.54 23.89 7.91
N ARG A 168 -11.45 22.59 7.68
CA ARG A 168 -11.43 21.56 8.72
C ARG A 168 -10.00 21.15 8.98
N ASP A 169 -9.62 21.18 10.25
CA ASP A 169 -8.34 20.67 10.72
C ASP A 169 -8.48 19.19 11.06
N MET A 170 -7.51 18.40 10.64
CA MET A 170 -7.51 16.96 10.87
C MET A 170 -6.18 16.50 11.46
N VAL A 171 -6.24 15.44 12.27
CA VAL A 171 -5.08 14.84 12.92
C VAL A 171 -5.05 13.33 12.70
N LEU A 172 -3.87 12.82 12.40
CA LEU A 172 -3.56 11.39 12.46
C LEU A 172 -2.65 11.15 13.66
N THR A 173 -3.21 10.50 14.68
CA THR A 173 -2.43 10.15 15.87
C THR A 173 -1.56 8.93 15.63
N ARG A 174 -0.45 8.81 16.36
CA ARG A 174 0.38 7.59 16.33
C ARG A 174 -0.42 6.35 16.70
N ALA A 175 -1.38 6.46 17.62
CA ALA A 175 -2.25 5.36 18.01
C ALA A 175 -3.17 4.94 16.85
N ALA A 176 -3.81 5.89 16.17
CA ALA A 176 -4.64 5.63 15.00
C ALA A 176 -3.84 5.04 13.84
N TRP A 177 -2.64 5.56 13.55
CA TRP A 177 -1.73 4.98 12.59
C TRP A 177 -1.39 3.53 12.95
N ARG A 178 -0.97 3.25 14.20
CA ARG A 178 -0.67 1.88 14.67
C ARG A 178 -1.87 0.95 14.56
N ALA A 179 -3.08 1.41 14.88
CA ALA A 179 -4.29 0.59 14.79
C ALA A 179 -4.58 0.13 13.37
N ARG A 180 -4.33 1.00 12.38
CA ARG A 180 -4.45 0.68 10.94
C ARG A 180 -3.35 -0.23 10.40
N ARG A 181 -2.28 -0.38 11.19
CA ARG A 181 -1.12 -1.26 10.95
C ARG A 181 -1.10 -2.41 11.95
N ARG A 182 -2.26 -2.83 12.46
CA ARG A 182 -2.41 -4.08 13.21
C ARG A 182 -3.48 -4.95 12.59
N TYR A 183 -3.06 -6.11 12.12
CA TYR A 183 -3.94 -7.19 11.69
C TYR A 183 -3.54 -8.48 12.39
N ARG A 184 -4.50 -9.11 13.06
CA ARG A 184 -4.36 -10.46 13.61
C ARG A 184 -5.65 -11.22 13.48
N LEU A 185 -5.52 -12.49 13.09
CA LEU A 185 -6.58 -13.49 13.22
C LEU A 185 -5.99 -14.71 13.94
N ALA A 186 -6.77 -15.29 14.83
CA ALA A 186 -6.49 -16.59 15.40
C ALA A 186 -7.46 -17.60 14.78
N THR A 187 -6.94 -18.77 14.44
CA THR A 187 -7.71 -19.92 13.99
C THR A 187 -7.42 -21.08 14.95
N PRO A 188 -8.11 -22.24 14.85
CA PRO A 188 -7.87 -23.36 15.75
C PRO A 188 -6.40 -23.81 15.81
N ARG A 189 -5.64 -23.71 14.71
CA ARG A 189 -4.25 -24.20 14.62
C ARG A 189 -3.24 -23.14 14.21
N LEU A 190 -3.67 -21.96 13.75
CA LEU A 190 -2.81 -20.94 13.16
C LEU A 190 -3.02 -19.57 13.82
N SER A 191 -2.01 -18.74 13.69
CA SER A 191 -2.14 -17.29 13.90
C SER A 191 -1.74 -16.59 12.61
N LEU A 192 -2.62 -15.73 12.12
CA LEU A 192 -2.33 -14.83 11.01
C LEU A 192 -1.96 -13.47 11.59
N ARG A 193 -0.88 -12.88 11.12
CA ARG A 193 -0.50 -11.51 11.47
C ARG A 193 0.15 -10.82 10.29
N GLU A 194 0.26 -9.50 10.37
CA GLU A 194 1.05 -8.73 9.39
C GLU A 194 2.43 -9.30 9.16
N MET A 195 2.86 -9.18 7.91
CA MET A 195 4.26 -9.32 7.55
C MET A 195 5.11 -8.24 8.21
N ARG A 196 6.36 -8.59 8.50
CA ARG A 196 7.35 -7.69 9.10
C ARG A 196 8.70 -7.88 8.41
N PRO A 197 9.60 -6.87 8.45
CA PRO A 197 10.94 -7.02 7.88
C PRO A 197 11.70 -8.25 8.39
N GLY A 198 11.50 -8.63 9.66
CA GLY A 198 12.11 -9.83 10.25
C GLY A 198 11.62 -11.18 9.67
N ASP A 199 10.55 -11.19 8.86
CA ASP A 199 10.06 -12.40 8.20
C ASP A 199 10.86 -12.77 6.94
N LEU A 200 11.74 -11.88 6.46
CA LEU A 200 12.45 -12.00 5.19
C LEU A 200 13.10 -13.37 4.99
N GLY A 201 13.82 -13.87 6.00
CA GLY A 201 14.52 -15.16 5.90
C GLY A 201 13.56 -16.34 5.69
N ALA A 202 12.40 -16.34 6.36
CA ALA A 202 11.40 -17.40 6.20
C ALA A 202 10.65 -17.26 4.86
N VAL A 203 10.36 -16.03 4.43
CA VAL A 203 9.72 -15.73 3.15
C VAL A 203 10.59 -16.19 1.98
N LEU A 204 11.88 -15.84 1.99
CA LEU A 204 12.84 -16.27 0.96
C LEU A 204 12.97 -17.79 0.92
N ARG A 205 13.14 -18.43 2.09
CA ARG A 205 13.26 -19.89 2.18
C ARG A 205 12.06 -20.63 1.61
N ILE A 206 10.85 -20.13 1.87
CA ILE A 206 9.61 -20.79 1.45
C ILE A 206 9.24 -20.42 0.02
N GLY A 207 9.09 -19.12 -0.27
CA GLY A 207 8.64 -18.66 -1.58
C GLY A 207 9.69 -18.84 -2.68
N GLY A 208 10.98 -18.85 -2.32
CA GLY A 208 12.08 -19.11 -3.24
C GLY A 208 12.31 -20.59 -3.54
N ASP A 209 11.69 -21.53 -2.79
CA ASP A 209 11.72 -22.96 -3.12
C ASP A 209 11.03 -23.17 -4.48
N VAL A 210 11.73 -23.82 -5.42
CA VAL A 210 11.23 -24.00 -6.80
C VAL A 210 9.86 -24.67 -6.87
N ARG A 211 9.54 -25.55 -5.91
CA ARG A 211 8.24 -26.24 -5.81
C ARG A 211 7.11 -25.28 -5.46
N VAL A 212 7.43 -24.20 -4.75
CA VAL A 212 6.50 -23.12 -4.38
C VAL A 212 6.49 -22.06 -5.47
N ALA A 213 7.65 -21.53 -5.86
CA ALA A 213 7.79 -20.41 -6.79
C ALA A 213 7.07 -20.66 -8.12
N ARG A 214 7.19 -21.86 -8.70
CA ARG A 214 6.50 -22.23 -9.95
C ARG A 214 4.97 -22.20 -9.86
N MET A 215 4.42 -22.20 -8.65
CA MET A 215 2.99 -22.12 -8.39
C MET A 215 2.51 -20.70 -8.08
N LEU A 216 3.41 -19.71 -8.08
CA LEU A 216 3.11 -18.31 -7.80
C LEU A 216 3.30 -17.47 -9.06
N SER A 217 2.33 -16.58 -9.32
CA SER A 217 2.38 -15.68 -10.47
C SER A 217 3.49 -14.62 -10.37
N SER A 218 3.78 -14.16 -9.15
CA SER A 218 4.62 -12.97 -8.88
C SER A 218 6.02 -13.25 -8.34
N VAL A 219 6.40 -14.52 -8.19
CA VAL A 219 7.70 -14.92 -7.61
C VAL A 219 8.57 -15.59 -8.67
N ALA A 220 9.80 -15.12 -8.80
CA ALA A 220 10.82 -15.70 -9.66
C ALA A 220 11.62 -16.79 -8.95
N HIS A 221 12.31 -17.63 -9.72
CA HIS A 221 13.26 -18.60 -9.18
C HIS A 221 14.60 -18.54 -9.94
N PRO A 222 15.74 -18.31 -9.26
CA PRO A 222 15.87 -18.00 -7.83
C PRO A 222 15.20 -16.66 -7.45
N TRP A 223 14.73 -16.53 -6.21
CA TRP A 223 14.13 -15.29 -5.74
C TRP A 223 15.18 -14.40 -5.08
N ASP A 224 15.41 -13.23 -5.68
CA ASP A 224 16.32 -12.23 -5.15
C ASP A 224 15.87 -11.65 -3.79
N ALA A 225 16.85 -11.36 -2.92
CA ALA A 225 16.60 -10.89 -1.56
C ALA A 225 16.05 -9.46 -1.51
N GLU A 226 16.49 -8.58 -2.41
CA GLU A 226 15.98 -7.20 -2.51
C GLU A 226 14.55 -7.22 -3.07
N ALA A 227 14.29 -8.03 -4.10
CA ALA A 227 12.94 -8.25 -4.61
C ALA A 227 11.98 -8.77 -3.53
N ALA A 228 12.42 -9.69 -2.68
CA ALA A 228 11.62 -10.17 -1.55
C ALA A 228 11.40 -9.10 -0.47
N GLN A 229 12.38 -8.24 -0.18
CA GLN A 229 12.19 -7.10 0.72
C GLN A 229 11.14 -6.12 0.19
N VAL A 230 11.20 -5.78 -1.10
CA VAL A 230 10.20 -4.95 -1.76
C VAL A 230 8.82 -5.61 -1.72
N TRP A 231 8.75 -6.92 -1.96
CA TRP A 231 7.50 -7.68 -1.87
C TRP A 231 6.87 -7.63 -0.48
N ILE A 232 7.68 -7.77 0.58
CA ILE A 232 7.23 -7.64 1.99
C ILE A 232 6.71 -6.22 2.25
N ALA A 233 7.47 -5.20 1.87
CA ALA A 233 7.12 -3.79 2.11
C ALA A 233 5.81 -3.41 1.40
N ARG A 234 5.59 -3.93 0.19
CA ARG A 234 4.33 -3.74 -0.57
C ARG A 234 3.15 -4.52 0.02
N SER A 235 3.41 -5.58 0.78
CA SER A 235 2.39 -6.47 1.33
C SER A 235 1.89 -6.07 2.72
N LEU A 236 2.35 -4.96 3.29
CA LEU A 236 1.96 -4.54 4.64
C LEU A 236 0.46 -4.18 4.71
N TYR A 237 -0.20 -4.60 5.79
CA TYR A 237 -1.57 -4.19 6.04
C TYR A 237 -1.63 -2.70 6.37
N ARG A 238 -2.51 -2.00 5.65
CA ARG A 238 -2.64 -0.52 5.70
C ARG A 238 -4.07 -0.06 5.99
N GLY A 239 -4.93 -0.97 6.47
CA GLY A 239 -6.35 -0.72 6.67
C GLY A 239 -7.21 -0.84 5.40
N ARG A 240 -6.66 -1.37 4.31
CA ARG A 240 -7.33 -1.53 3.00
C ARG A 240 -6.85 -2.81 2.30
N PRO A 241 -7.59 -3.34 1.29
CA PRO A 241 -7.14 -4.44 0.44
C PRO A 241 -5.80 -4.15 -0.25
N GLY A 242 -5.05 -5.19 -0.62
CA GLY A 242 -3.70 -5.09 -1.18
C GLY A 242 -2.61 -5.45 -0.17
N PHE A 243 -2.86 -6.45 0.69
CA PHE A 243 -1.94 -6.84 1.76
C PHE A 243 -1.78 -8.35 1.85
N ARG A 244 -0.73 -8.78 2.54
CA ARG A 244 -0.49 -10.17 2.91
C ARG A 244 -0.16 -10.28 4.39
N LEU A 245 -0.48 -11.44 4.93
CA LEU A 245 -0.24 -11.85 6.30
C LEU A 245 0.75 -13.01 6.30
N ALA A 246 1.57 -13.07 7.34
CA ALA A 246 2.31 -14.26 7.70
C ALA A 246 1.33 -15.28 8.32
N ILE A 247 1.43 -16.53 7.88
CA ILE A 247 0.75 -17.68 8.48
C ILE A 247 1.70 -18.30 9.49
N LEU A 248 1.35 -18.30 10.77
CA LEU A 248 2.16 -18.86 11.85
C LEU A 248 1.53 -20.11 12.43
N ARG A 249 2.36 -21.11 12.71
CA ARG A 249 2.01 -22.29 13.50
C ARG A 249 2.96 -22.41 14.68
N ARG A 250 2.42 -22.40 15.91
CA ARG A 250 3.21 -22.43 17.16
C ARG A 250 4.33 -21.37 17.14
N GLY A 251 4.00 -20.15 16.72
CA GLY A 251 4.92 -19.02 16.64
C GLY A 251 5.90 -19.02 15.47
N ARG A 252 5.96 -20.08 14.64
CA ARG A 252 6.86 -20.15 13.47
C ARG A 252 6.10 -19.80 12.19
N LEU A 253 6.70 -18.97 11.33
CA LEU A 253 6.15 -18.66 10.01
C LEU A 253 6.23 -19.89 9.11
N ILE A 254 5.08 -20.32 8.57
CA ILE A 254 4.94 -21.48 7.69
C ILE A 254 4.39 -21.12 6.31
N GLY A 255 4.14 -19.83 6.03
CA GLY A 255 3.69 -19.36 4.72
C GLY A 255 3.09 -17.97 4.77
N SER A 256 2.36 -17.61 3.72
CA SER A 256 1.68 -16.33 3.58
C SER A 256 0.31 -16.51 2.93
N VAL A 257 -0.66 -15.68 3.32
CA VAL A 257 -1.97 -15.52 2.69
C VAL A 257 -2.24 -14.03 2.53
N GLY A 258 -2.83 -13.60 1.42
CA GLY A 258 -3.15 -12.19 1.22
C GLY A 258 -4.37 -11.97 0.37
N PHE A 259 -4.86 -10.73 0.43
CA PHE A 259 -6.07 -10.28 -0.21
C PHE A 259 -5.83 -8.92 -0.87
N GLY A 260 -6.16 -8.83 -2.16
CA GLY A 260 -5.98 -7.61 -2.94
C GLY A 260 -6.04 -7.88 -4.44
N LYS A 261 -6.05 -6.83 -5.25
CA LYS A 261 -6.00 -6.95 -6.71
C LYS A 261 -4.62 -7.44 -7.14
N ALA A 262 -4.57 -8.41 -8.05
CA ALA A 262 -3.34 -8.68 -8.77
C ALA A 262 -3.03 -7.50 -9.72
N PRO A 263 -1.77 -7.30 -10.12
CA PRO A 263 -1.42 -6.28 -11.10
C PRO A 263 -2.25 -6.43 -12.38
N GLY A 264 -2.90 -5.35 -12.83
CA GLY A 264 -3.73 -5.35 -14.05
C GLY A 264 -5.17 -5.82 -13.86
N GLU A 265 -5.54 -6.33 -12.69
CA GLU A 265 -6.90 -6.83 -12.45
C GLU A 265 -7.82 -5.79 -11.82
N THR A 266 -9.11 -5.89 -12.16
CA THR A 266 -10.16 -5.04 -11.60
C THR A 266 -10.82 -5.66 -10.37
N VAL A 267 -10.75 -6.99 -10.24
CA VAL A 267 -11.38 -7.80 -9.18
C VAL A 267 -10.41 -8.04 -8.03
N GLN A 268 -10.92 -8.22 -6.81
CA GLN A 268 -10.09 -8.60 -5.67
C GLN A 268 -9.69 -10.07 -5.78
N THR A 269 -8.44 -10.39 -5.44
CA THR A 269 -7.95 -11.77 -5.41
C THR A 269 -7.50 -12.22 -4.04
N VAL A 270 -7.47 -13.54 -3.84
CA VAL A 270 -6.75 -14.18 -2.74
C VAL A 270 -5.57 -14.98 -3.26
N GLY A 271 -4.41 -14.81 -2.63
CA GLY A 271 -3.19 -15.53 -2.99
C GLY A 271 -2.46 -16.04 -1.76
N TYR A 272 -1.92 -17.25 -1.83
CA TYR A 272 -1.28 -17.89 -0.68
C TYR A 272 -0.18 -18.86 -1.09
N PHE A 273 0.73 -19.14 -0.15
CA PHE A 273 1.69 -20.22 -0.24
C PHE A 273 2.03 -20.76 1.15
N LEU A 274 2.48 -22.00 1.20
CA LEU A 274 2.95 -22.66 2.42
C LEU A 274 4.30 -23.32 2.19
N ASP A 275 5.07 -23.42 3.26
CA ASP A 275 6.26 -24.26 3.37
C ASP A 275 5.89 -25.72 3.00
N PRO A 276 6.62 -26.37 2.07
CA PRO A 276 6.37 -27.75 1.67
C PRO A 276 6.27 -28.73 2.84
N ALA A 277 6.99 -28.50 3.94
CA ALA A 277 6.93 -29.33 5.14
C ALA A 277 5.56 -29.30 5.86
N HIS A 278 4.64 -28.43 5.42
CA HIS A 278 3.32 -28.19 6.01
C HIS A 278 2.16 -28.48 5.04
N TRP A 279 2.45 -28.98 3.83
CA TRP A 279 1.42 -29.34 2.86
C TRP A 279 0.58 -30.54 3.30
N GLY A 280 -0.60 -30.69 2.70
CA GLY A 280 -1.51 -31.83 2.96
C GLY A 280 -2.22 -31.81 4.32
N ARG A 281 -1.97 -30.81 5.18
CA ARG A 281 -2.50 -30.74 6.56
C ARG A 281 -3.73 -29.83 6.73
N GLY A 282 -4.22 -29.25 5.64
CA GLY A 282 -5.38 -28.34 5.63
C GLY A 282 -5.10 -26.90 6.07
N TYR A 283 -3.84 -26.53 6.34
CA TYR A 283 -3.51 -25.17 6.82
C TYR A 283 -3.81 -24.07 5.80
N ALA A 284 -3.69 -24.34 4.50
CA ALA A 284 -4.02 -23.34 3.47
C ALA A 284 -5.54 -23.08 3.45
N THR A 285 -6.35 -24.13 3.47
CA THR A 285 -7.83 -24.02 3.58
C THR A 285 -8.24 -23.25 4.84
N GLU A 286 -7.63 -23.55 5.98
CA GLU A 286 -7.89 -22.85 7.24
C GLU A 286 -7.51 -21.36 7.16
N ALA A 287 -6.31 -21.05 6.66
CA ALA A 287 -5.83 -19.67 6.55
C ALA A 287 -6.65 -18.83 5.54
N VAL A 288 -6.96 -19.40 4.37
CA VAL A 288 -7.75 -18.73 3.32
C VAL A 288 -9.18 -18.51 3.79
N GLY A 289 -9.83 -19.54 4.35
CA GLY A 289 -11.19 -19.43 4.87
C GLY A 289 -11.31 -18.38 5.97
N ALA A 290 -10.40 -18.40 6.95
CA ALA A 290 -10.39 -17.42 8.03
C ALA A 290 -10.13 -15.99 7.54
N LEU A 291 -9.21 -15.81 6.58
CA LEU A 291 -8.98 -14.49 5.98
C LEU A 291 -10.24 -13.98 5.28
N LEU A 292 -10.86 -14.78 4.41
CA LEU A 292 -12.03 -14.37 3.64
C LEU A 292 -13.26 -14.10 4.52
N ALA A 293 -13.46 -14.88 5.58
CA ALA A 293 -14.52 -14.67 6.55
C ALA A 293 -14.42 -13.30 7.26
N ASP A 294 -13.19 -12.79 7.46
CA ASP A 294 -12.97 -11.47 8.04
C ASP A 294 -12.98 -10.36 7.00
N VAL A 295 -12.23 -10.49 5.90
CA VAL A 295 -11.98 -9.36 4.99
C VAL A 295 -13.16 -9.03 4.09
N LEU A 296 -13.98 -10.00 3.70
CA LEU A 296 -15.11 -9.74 2.81
C LEU A 296 -16.15 -8.84 3.49
N PRO A 297 -16.65 -9.13 4.71
CA PRO A 297 -17.53 -8.20 5.42
C PRO A 297 -16.82 -6.90 5.80
N ARG A 298 -15.57 -6.97 6.28
CA ARG A 298 -14.78 -5.80 6.72
C ARG A 298 -14.65 -4.73 5.64
N PHE A 299 -14.55 -5.13 4.38
CA PHE A 299 -14.37 -4.23 3.25
C PHE A 299 -15.60 -4.11 2.33
N GLY A 300 -16.73 -4.72 2.70
CA GLY A 300 -17.95 -4.70 1.89
C GLY A 300 -17.73 -5.30 0.49
N ILE A 301 -17.07 -6.47 0.41
CA ILE A 301 -16.76 -7.15 -0.84
C ILE A 301 -17.66 -8.37 -1.01
N ASP A 302 -18.47 -8.38 -2.07
CA ASP A 302 -19.43 -9.45 -2.33
C ASP A 302 -18.80 -10.67 -3.03
N SER A 303 -17.70 -10.48 -3.76
CA SER A 303 -17.01 -11.56 -4.45
C SER A 303 -15.49 -11.36 -4.57
N VAL A 304 -14.77 -12.47 -4.65
CA VAL A 304 -13.32 -12.53 -4.77
C VAL A 304 -12.94 -13.64 -5.76
N GLU A 305 -11.84 -13.44 -6.47
CA GLU A 305 -11.28 -14.44 -7.39
C GLU A 305 -9.98 -15.04 -6.88
N ALA A 306 -9.62 -16.19 -7.43
CA ALA A 306 -8.32 -16.81 -7.23
C ALA A 306 -8.00 -17.68 -8.43
N SER A 307 -6.73 -17.72 -8.81
CA SER A 307 -6.27 -18.58 -9.90
C SER A 307 -5.35 -19.68 -9.39
N ALA A 308 -5.41 -20.84 -10.04
CA ALA A 308 -4.51 -21.96 -9.80
C ALA A 308 -4.08 -22.57 -11.13
N PHE A 309 -2.78 -22.82 -11.31
CA PHE A 309 -2.31 -23.63 -12.43
C PHE A 309 -2.97 -25.01 -12.41
N ALA A 310 -3.34 -25.53 -13.58
CA ALA A 310 -4.00 -26.83 -13.71
C ALA A 310 -3.12 -27.99 -13.20
N ASP A 311 -1.80 -27.84 -13.27
CA ASP A 311 -0.81 -28.77 -12.69
C ASP A 311 -0.64 -28.63 -11.16
N ASN A 312 -1.44 -27.77 -10.50
CA ASN A 312 -1.49 -27.58 -9.06
C ASN A 312 -2.83 -28.04 -8.45
N PRO A 313 -3.08 -29.36 -8.39
CA PRO A 313 -4.32 -29.89 -7.83
C PRO A 313 -4.47 -29.62 -6.33
N ALA A 314 -3.38 -29.28 -5.62
CA ALA A 314 -3.43 -28.92 -4.21
C ALA A 314 -4.10 -27.55 -4.01
N SER A 315 -3.78 -26.55 -4.83
CA SER A 315 -4.41 -25.23 -4.80
C SER A 315 -5.89 -25.31 -5.19
N ALA A 316 -6.22 -26.02 -6.26
CA ALA A 316 -7.60 -26.25 -6.67
C ALA A 316 -8.45 -26.85 -5.53
N ARG A 317 -7.93 -27.87 -4.83
CA ARG A 317 -8.61 -28.46 -3.66
C ARG A 317 -8.80 -27.48 -2.50
N VAL A 318 -7.88 -26.53 -2.29
CA VAL A 318 -8.04 -25.50 -1.26
C VAL A 318 -9.19 -24.58 -1.64
N LEU A 319 -9.21 -24.08 -2.88
CA LEU A 319 -10.24 -23.18 -3.38
C LEU A 319 -11.65 -23.81 -3.29
N THR A 320 -11.83 -25.01 -3.82
CA THR A 320 -13.13 -25.71 -3.77
C THR A 320 -13.61 -26.01 -2.33
N ARG A 321 -12.68 -26.31 -1.41
CA ARG A 321 -13.02 -26.53 0.00
C ARG A 321 -13.44 -25.28 0.74
N VAL A 322 -12.91 -24.11 0.36
CA VAL A 322 -13.34 -22.81 0.90
C VAL A 322 -14.70 -22.39 0.33
N GLY A 323 -15.05 -22.85 -0.86
CA GLY A 323 -16.34 -22.56 -1.52
C GLY A 323 -16.20 -21.91 -2.90
N PHE A 324 -14.99 -21.77 -3.43
CA PHE A 324 -14.79 -21.24 -4.76
C PHE A 324 -15.32 -22.18 -5.85
N HIS A 325 -15.85 -21.59 -6.92
CA HIS A 325 -16.35 -22.25 -8.11
C HIS A 325 -15.52 -21.85 -9.33
N GLU A 326 -15.24 -22.80 -10.22
CA GLU A 326 -14.53 -22.52 -11.48
C GLU A 326 -15.38 -21.61 -12.38
N VAL A 327 -14.76 -20.57 -12.94
CA VAL A 327 -15.46 -19.61 -13.82
C VAL A 327 -14.76 -19.40 -15.16
N ALA A 328 -13.46 -19.67 -15.26
CA ALA A 328 -12.72 -19.55 -16.51
C ALA A 328 -11.47 -20.43 -16.52
N ARG A 329 -10.96 -20.69 -17.72
CA ARG A 329 -9.65 -21.31 -17.99
C ARG A 329 -8.89 -20.47 -19.00
N GLY A 330 -7.57 -20.44 -18.86
CA GLY A 330 -6.69 -19.71 -19.75
C GLY A 330 -5.23 -20.08 -19.57
N LEU A 331 -4.33 -19.23 -20.03
CA LEU A 331 -2.90 -19.36 -19.81
C LEU A 331 -2.43 -18.34 -18.78
N GLY A 332 -1.84 -18.83 -17.69
CA GLY A 332 -1.19 -18.03 -16.66
C GLY A 332 0.32 -18.00 -16.84
N ARG A 333 0.97 -16.96 -16.30
CA ARG A 333 2.44 -16.85 -16.25
C ARG A 333 2.93 -16.90 -14.80
N SER A 334 4.11 -17.46 -14.61
CA SER A 334 4.85 -17.43 -13.35
C SER A 334 6.27 -17.01 -13.64
N GLY A 335 6.84 -16.13 -12.82
CA GLY A 335 8.25 -15.74 -12.92
C GLY A 335 9.24 -16.90 -12.73
N ALA A 336 8.76 -18.07 -12.31
CA ALA A 336 9.53 -19.30 -12.13
C ALA A 336 9.20 -20.39 -13.18
N ARG A 337 8.44 -20.06 -14.24
CA ARG A 337 8.19 -20.92 -15.41
C ARG A 337 8.75 -20.25 -16.67
N LEU A 338 9.31 -21.05 -17.58
CA LEU A 338 9.76 -20.56 -18.88
C LEU A 338 8.57 -20.21 -19.78
N GLU A 339 7.61 -21.13 -19.86
CA GLU A 339 6.43 -20.99 -20.71
C GLU A 339 5.16 -20.75 -19.88
N PRO A 340 4.16 -20.03 -20.44
CA PRO A 340 2.82 -20.00 -19.87
C PRO A 340 2.26 -21.40 -19.67
N ALA A 341 1.43 -21.58 -18.65
CA ALA A 341 0.79 -22.86 -18.34
C ALA A 341 -0.71 -22.69 -18.16
N GLU A 342 -1.47 -23.76 -18.37
CA GLU A 342 -2.93 -23.74 -18.15
C GLU A 342 -3.23 -23.31 -16.71
N GLU A 343 -4.09 -22.31 -16.58
CA GLU A 343 -4.55 -21.72 -15.34
C GLU A 343 -6.07 -21.73 -15.30
N VAL A 344 -6.61 -22.05 -14.13
CA VAL A 344 -8.03 -22.09 -13.85
C VAL A 344 -8.36 -20.95 -12.89
N THR A 345 -9.28 -20.08 -13.29
CA THR A 345 -9.80 -18.99 -12.45
C THR A 345 -11.04 -19.47 -11.73
N TYR A 346 -11.09 -19.19 -10.44
CA TYR A 346 -12.22 -19.48 -9.57
C TYR A 346 -12.78 -18.21 -8.95
N ARG A 347 -14.09 -18.19 -8.69
CA ARG A 347 -14.78 -17.11 -7.98
C ARG A 347 -15.50 -17.64 -6.75
N LEU A 348 -15.50 -16.85 -5.69
CA LEU A 348 -16.27 -17.07 -4.48
C LEU A 348 -17.17 -15.85 -4.25
N HIS A 349 -18.47 -16.07 -4.06
CA HIS A 349 -19.37 -15.08 -3.48
C HIS A 349 -19.41 -15.23 -1.96
N LEU A 350 -19.65 -14.13 -1.25
CA LEU A 350 -19.74 -14.14 0.22
C LEU A 350 -20.78 -15.14 0.74
N SER A 351 -21.88 -15.36 0.01
CA SER A 351 -22.92 -16.35 0.31
C SER A 351 -22.42 -17.80 0.28
N ASP A 352 -21.37 -18.09 -0.49
CA ASP A 352 -20.90 -19.44 -0.76
C ASP A 352 -19.72 -19.82 0.15
N LEU A 353 -19.28 -18.88 1.00
CA LEU A 353 -18.16 -19.09 1.91
C LEU A 353 -18.51 -20.18 2.93
N LYS A 354 -17.78 -21.28 2.87
CA LYS A 354 -17.97 -22.41 3.78
C LYS A 354 -17.33 -22.08 5.14
N ALA A 355 -18.06 -22.39 6.21
CA ALA A 355 -17.54 -22.25 7.57
C ALA A 355 -16.23 -23.04 7.71
N THR A 356 -15.18 -22.36 8.20
CA THR A 356 -13.87 -22.97 8.44
C THR A 356 -13.99 -23.84 9.69
N ARG A 357 -14.04 -25.17 9.52
CA ARG A 357 -14.05 -26.14 10.64
C ARG A 357 -12.68 -26.27 11.28
#